data_AF-A0A669C2W8-F1
#
_entry.id   AF-A0A669C2W8-F1
#
_cell.length_a   1.000
_cell.length_b   1.000
_cell.length_c   1.000
_cell.angle_alpha   90.00
_cell.angle_beta   90.00
_cell.angle_gamma   90.00
#
_symmetry.space_group_name_H-M   'P 1'
#
loop_
_entity.id
_entity.type
_entity.pdbx_description
1 polymer ?
#
loop_
_entity_poly.entity_id
_entity_poly.type
_entity_poly.pdbx_seq_one_letter_code
_entity_poly.pdbx_strand_id
1 'polypeptide(L)'
;MNRSRDTWTLKISFHHLIYVNKAAEMNCSHNKDKGHSQMYWYIQRPGETMRLIVYTVFGGKPDYGGAPENKYSASKAAIENGALTVNDLQQNDSGVYFCAVSKHSDVRSRRSCTKTARQPA
;
A
#
# COMPACT_ATOMS: atom_id res chain seq x y z
N MET A 1 -12.14 -12.08 6.13
CA MET A 1 -11.64 -10.99 5.26
C MET A 1 -12.75 -9.98 5.00
N ASN A 2 -12.92 -8.97 5.86
CA ASN A 2 -13.84 -7.87 5.57
C ASN A 2 -13.03 -6.71 4.99
N ARG A 3 -12.71 -6.79 3.69
CA ARG A 3 -12.03 -5.70 2.95
C ARG A 3 -13.06 -4.59 2.73
N SER A 4 -13.07 -3.59 3.61
CA SER A 4 -13.86 -2.37 3.42
C SER A 4 -13.51 -1.76 2.06
N ARG A 5 -14.50 -1.70 1.17
CA ARG A 5 -14.38 -1.22 -0.21
C ARG A 5 -14.38 0.31 -0.27
N ASP A 6 -13.46 0.96 0.43
CA ASP A 6 -13.17 2.38 0.21
C ASP A 6 -12.07 2.47 -0.85
N THR A 7 -12.37 1.92 -2.03
CA THR A 7 -11.43 1.82 -3.16
C THR A 7 -11.63 3.02 -4.09
N TRP A 8 -10.76 4.02 -3.99
CA TRP A 8 -10.55 4.94 -5.11
C TRP A 8 -9.82 4.16 -6.20
N THR A 9 -10.58 3.68 -7.20
CA THR A 9 -9.99 3.01 -8.36
C THR A 9 -9.59 4.08 -9.36
N LEU A 10 -8.31 4.42 -9.43
CA LEU A 10 -7.82 5.21 -10.56
C LEU A 10 -7.36 4.24 -11.66
N LYS A 11 -8.10 4.21 -12.76
CA LYS A 11 -7.67 3.54 -13.99
C LYS A 11 -6.73 4.49 -14.73
N ILE A 12 -5.43 4.21 -14.72
CA ILE A 12 -4.53 4.81 -15.70
C ILE A 12 -4.74 4.03 -17.00
N SER A 13 -5.77 4.44 -17.77
CA SER A 13 -6.06 3.88 -19.09
C SER A 13 -5.49 4.81 -20.16
N PHE A 14 -4.40 4.40 -20.79
CA PHE A 14 -3.82 5.13 -21.92
C PHE A 14 -4.71 4.96 -23.15
N HIS A 15 -5.81 5.70 -23.25
CA HIS A 15 -6.47 5.91 -24.54
C HIS A 15 -5.75 6.94 -25.41
N HIS A 16 -4.69 7.59 -24.90
CA HIS A 16 -3.86 8.54 -25.66
C HIS A 16 -2.38 8.43 -25.29
N LEU A 17 -1.53 8.44 -26.31
CA LEU A 17 -0.04 8.43 -26.26
C LEU A 17 0.58 9.67 -25.59
N ILE A 18 -0.21 10.55 -24.98
CA ILE A 18 0.21 11.88 -24.50
C ILE A 18 0.91 11.90 -23.12
N TYR A 19 0.97 10.76 -22.45
CA TYR A 19 1.50 10.64 -21.10
C TYR A 19 2.90 10.04 -21.03
N VAL A 20 3.49 9.61 -22.15
CA VAL A 20 4.84 9.01 -22.17
C VAL A 20 5.88 10.06 -21.75
N ASN A 21 6.88 9.66 -20.94
CA ASN A 21 7.90 10.52 -20.33
C ASN A 21 7.36 11.55 -19.31
N LYS A 22 6.10 11.42 -18.86
CA LYS A 22 5.54 12.24 -17.78
C LYS A 22 5.48 11.46 -16.47
N ALA A 23 5.17 12.15 -15.39
CA ALA A 23 4.79 11.53 -14.13
C ALA A 23 3.27 11.60 -13.95
N ALA A 24 2.68 10.56 -13.34
CA ALA A 24 1.30 10.58 -12.87
C ALA A 24 1.27 10.31 -11.37
N GLU A 25 0.65 11.22 -10.63
CA GLU A 25 0.38 11.08 -9.21
C GLU A 25 -1.04 10.57 -8.98
N MET A 26 -1.17 9.66 -8.02
CA MET A 26 -2.42 9.07 -7.58
C MET A 26 -2.54 9.28 -6.08
N ASN A 27 -3.63 9.91 -5.66
CA ASN A 27 -3.92 10.15 -4.27
C ASN A 27 -4.92 9.12 -3.74
N CYS A 28 -4.72 8.65 -2.51
CA CYS A 28 -5.61 7.74 -1.81
C CYS A 28 -5.90 8.27 -0.42
N SER A 29 -7.18 8.31 -0.07
CA SER A 29 -7.67 8.72 1.25
C SER A 29 -8.62 7.66 1.84
N HIS A 30 -8.67 7.55 3.16
CA HIS A 30 -9.62 6.69 3.86
C HIS A 30 -10.20 7.35 5.12
N ASN A 31 -11.35 6.84 5.58
CA ASN A 31 -12.07 7.30 6.77
C ASN A 31 -11.99 6.32 7.96
N LYS A 32 -10.95 5.50 7.99
CA LYS A 32 -10.74 4.48 9.05
C LYS A 32 -10.11 5.07 10.30
N ASP A 33 -10.19 4.33 11.40
CA ASP A 33 -9.54 4.72 12.65
C ASP A 33 -8.02 4.88 12.49
N LYS A 34 -7.42 5.69 13.37
CA LYS A 34 -5.99 6.05 13.34
C LYS A 34 -5.03 4.86 13.42
N GLY A 35 -5.51 3.67 13.80
CA GLY A 35 -4.73 2.45 13.75
C GLY A 35 -4.34 2.06 12.32
N HIS A 36 -5.10 2.50 11.30
CA HIS A 36 -4.85 2.21 9.88
C HIS A 36 -3.72 3.07 9.28
N SER A 37 -2.55 2.99 9.90
CA SER A 37 -1.37 3.78 9.52
C SER A 37 -0.55 3.16 8.40
N GLN A 38 -0.92 1.99 7.89
CA GLN A 38 -0.26 1.31 6.77
C GLN A 38 -1.05 1.51 5.48
N MET A 39 -0.36 1.73 4.36
CA MET A 39 -0.96 1.82 3.03
C MET A 39 -0.17 0.97 2.03
N TYR A 40 -0.89 0.33 1.13
CA TYR A 40 -0.37 -0.58 0.12
C TYR A 40 -0.85 -0.11 -1.24
N TRP A 41 0.06 -0.12 -2.20
CA TRP A 41 -0.22 0.20 -3.59
C TRP A 41 -0.01 -1.02 -4.45
N TYR A 42 -1.00 -1.31 -5.29
CA TYR A 42 -0.99 -2.43 -6.20
C TYR A 42 -1.23 -1.98 -7.63
N ILE A 43 -0.75 -2.75 -8.58
CA ILE A 43 -1.07 -2.64 -10.00
C ILE A 43 -1.67 -3.96 -10.49
N GLN A 44 -2.70 -3.87 -11.32
CA GLN A 44 -3.23 -4.98 -12.10
C GLN A 44 -3.17 -4.62 -13.58
N ARG A 45 -2.39 -5.40 -14.33
CA ARG A 45 -2.29 -5.29 -15.79
C ARG A 45 -3.28 -6.25 -16.46
N PRO A 46 -3.72 -5.98 -17.69
CA PRO A 46 -4.57 -6.91 -18.43
C PRO A 46 -3.93 -8.31 -18.49
N GLY A 47 -4.66 -9.33 -18.05
CA GLY A 47 -4.18 -10.72 -18.04
C GLY A 47 -3.22 -11.09 -16.89
N GLU A 48 -2.83 -10.13 -16.03
CA GLU A 48 -1.97 -10.40 -14.88
C GLU A 48 -2.74 -10.40 -13.56
N THR A 49 -2.22 -11.15 -12.58
CA THR A 49 -2.65 -11.03 -11.19
C THR A 49 -2.18 -9.71 -10.59
N MET A 50 -2.94 -9.20 -9.61
CA MET A 50 -2.57 -7.99 -8.87
C MET A 50 -1.21 -8.15 -8.20
N ARG A 51 -0.32 -7.17 -8.35
CA ARG A 51 1.03 -7.15 -7.75
C ARG A 51 1.20 -5.95 -6.83
N LEU A 52 1.79 -6.16 -5.67
CA LEU A 52 2.20 -5.08 -4.77
C LEU A 52 3.41 -4.35 -5.39
N ILE A 53 3.38 -3.03 -5.38
CA ILE A 53 4.49 -2.19 -5.88
C ILE A 53 5.14 -1.37 -4.77
N VAL A 54 4.34 -0.87 -3.82
CA VAL A 54 4.85 -0.05 -2.72
C VAL A 54 4.02 -0.28 -1.46
N TYR A 55 4.71 -0.34 -0.33
CA TYR A 55 4.16 -0.30 1.02
C TYR A 55 4.65 0.96 1.74
N THR A 56 3.76 1.66 2.43
CA THR A 56 4.10 2.84 3.23
C THR A 56 3.49 2.78 4.61
N VAL A 57 4.21 3.33 5.59
CA VAL A 57 3.76 3.53 6.96
C VAL A 57 3.81 5.02 7.27
N PHE A 58 2.83 5.53 7.99
CA PHE A 58 2.86 6.92 8.47
C PHE A 58 4.13 7.17 9.31
N GLY A 59 4.91 8.19 8.93
CA GLY A 59 6.20 8.51 9.55
C GLY A 59 7.36 7.57 9.18
N GLY A 60 7.13 6.58 8.31
CA GLY A 60 8.13 5.63 7.83
C GLY A 60 8.61 5.93 6.40
N LYS A 61 9.65 5.20 5.98
CA LYS A 61 10.09 5.20 4.58
C LYS A 61 9.25 4.21 3.76
N PRO A 62 9.00 4.49 2.47
CA PRO A 62 8.41 3.50 1.57
C PRO A 62 9.27 2.25 1.43
N ASP A 63 8.63 1.10 1.31
CA ASP A 63 9.22 -0.18 0.92
C ASP A 63 8.69 -0.58 -0.45
N TYR A 64 9.58 -0.71 -1.41
CA TYR A 64 9.23 -1.02 -2.80
C TYR A 64 9.19 -2.52 -3.10
N GLY A 65 9.55 -3.40 -2.15
CA GLY A 65 9.43 -4.85 -2.31
C GLY A 65 10.09 -5.42 -3.57
N GLY A 66 11.14 -4.75 -4.08
CA GLY A 66 11.83 -5.09 -5.33
C GLY A 66 11.38 -4.32 -6.58
N ALA A 67 10.37 -3.45 -6.47
CA ALA A 67 10.04 -2.51 -7.54
C ALA A 67 11.12 -1.41 -7.68
N PRO A 68 11.34 -0.86 -8.89
CA PRO A 68 12.37 0.16 -9.07
C PRO A 68 12.01 1.48 -8.40
N GLU A 69 12.85 1.96 -7.47
CA GLU A 69 12.60 3.20 -6.72
C GLU A 69 12.63 4.47 -7.58
N ASN A 70 13.35 4.44 -8.72
CA ASN A 70 13.30 5.52 -9.69
C ASN A 70 11.94 5.58 -10.42
N LYS A 71 11.25 4.44 -10.53
CA LYS A 71 9.98 4.31 -11.24
C LYS A 71 8.79 4.73 -10.40
N TYR A 72 8.83 4.43 -9.10
CA TYR A 72 7.75 4.70 -8.18
C TYR A 72 8.25 5.56 -7.04
N SER A 73 7.51 6.62 -6.72
CA SER A 73 7.68 7.35 -5.45
C SER A 73 6.36 7.32 -4.69
N ALA A 74 6.41 7.02 -3.40
CA ALA A 74 5.21 7.00 -2.57
C ALA A 74 5.41 7.82 -1.30
N SER A 75 4.32 8.41 -0.81
CA SER A 75 4.29 9.13 0.45
C SER A 75 3.03 8.81 1.23
N LYS A 76 3.13 8.96 2.55
CA LYS A 76 2.00 8.84 3.48
C LYS A 76 1.98 10.07 4.37
N ALA A 77 1.50 11.18 3.80
CA ALA A 77 1.55 12.51 4.41
C ALA A 77 0.70 12.63 5.67
N ALA A 78 -0.38 11.84 5.76
CA ALA A 78 -1.21 11.70 6.95
C ALA A 78 -1.54 10.22 7.19
N ILE A 79 -2.10 9.89 8.35
CA ILE A 79 -2.60 8.53 8.59
C ILE A 79 -3.64 8.18 7.55
N GLU A 80 -4.53 9.11 7.23
CA GLU A 80 -5.67 8.94 6.33
C GLU A 80 -5.30 9.06 4.85
N ASN A 81 -4.20 9.75 4.52
CA ASN A 81 -3.87 10.15 3.14
C ASN A 81 -2.49 9.65 2.71
N GLY A 82 -2.39 9.16 1.48
CA GLY A 82 -1.13 8.84 0.83
C GLY A 82 -1.19 9.11 -0.66
N ALA A 83 0.00 9.17 -1.26
CA ALA A 83 0.16 9.38 -2.70
C ALA A 83 1.13 8.36 -3.28
N LEU A 84 0.90 7.98 -4.53
CA LEU A 84 1.83 7.21 -5.36
C LEU A 84 2.03 7.94 -6.68
N THR A 85 3.27 8.22 -7.01
CA THR A 85 3.67 8.78 -8.29
C THR A 85 4.41 7.74 -9.10
N VAL A 86 3.96 7.54 -10.34
CA VAL A 86 4.65 6.73 -11.35
C VAL A 86 5.41 7.69 -12.25
N ASN A 87 6.73 7.62 -12.21
CA ASN A 87 7.63 8.46 -12.99
C ASN A 87 7.85 7.86 -14.37
N ASP A 88 8.32 8.69 -15.32
CA ASP A 88 8.72 8.26 -16.67
C ASP A 88 7.75 7.26 -17.29
N LEU A 89 6.47 7.63 -17.38
CA LEU A 89 5.41 6.73 -17.83
C LEU A 89 5.74 6.09 -19.18
N GLN A 90 5.58 4.77 -19.25
CA GLN A 90 5.77 3.93 -20.43
C GLN A 90 4.50 3.14 -20.70
N GLN A 91 4.38 2.59 -21.91
CA GLN A 91 3.20 1.83 -22.30
C GLN A 91 2.91 0.65 -21.35
N ASN A 92 3.97 0.03 -20.83
CA ASN A 92 3.86 -1.08 -19.89
C ASN A 92 3.28 -0.65 -18.53
N ASP A 93 3.28 0.62 -18.17
CA ASP A 93 2.69 1.09 -16.90
C ASP A 93 1.17 1.22 -16.94
N SER A 94 0.58 0.95 -18.12
CA SER A 94 -0.87 0.84 -18.29
C SER A 94 -1.44 -0.23 -17.38
N GLY A 95 -2.42 0.14 -16.57
CA GLY A 95 -3.02 -0.79 -15.62
C GLY A 95 -4.00 -0.11 -14.69
N VAL A 96 -4.67 -0.93 -13.90
CA VAL A 96 -5.51 -0.45 -12.80
C VAL A 96 -4.66 -0.41 -11.54
N TYR A 97 -4.58 0.77 -10.92
CA TYR A 97 -3.86 0.93 -9.67
C TYR A 97 -4.86 0.91 -8.52
N PHE A 98 -4.50 0.21 -7.45
CA PHE A 98 -5.32 0.07 -6.26
C PHE A 98 -4.53 0.53 -5.03
N CYS A 99 -5.21 1.21 -4.12
CA CYS A 99 -4.71 1.40 -2.77
C CYS A 99 -5.50 0.56 -1.76
N ALA A 100 -4.83 0.13 -0.69
CA ALA A 100 -5.46 -0.51 0.46
C ALA A 100 -4.80 -0.03 1.74
N VAL A 101 -5.53 -0.06 2.86
CA VAL A 101 -5.00 0.33 4.18
C VAL A 101 -5.20 -0.75 5.22
N SER A 102 -4.27 -0.83 6.18
CA SER A 102 -4.29 -1.83 7.25
C SER A 102 -3.87 -1.22 8.58
N LYS A 103 -4.29 -1.87 9.68
CA LYS A 103 -3.81 -1.53 11.01
C LYS A 103 -2.35 -1.91 11.18
N HIS A 104 -1.59 -1.07 11.86
CA HIS A 104 -0.30 -1.46 12.41
C HIS A 104 -0.52 -2.46 13.55
N SER A 105 -0.19 -3.73 13.34
CA SER A 105 -0.25 -4.72 14.42
C SER A 105 0.98 -4.59 15.31
N ASP A 106 0.80 -4.20 16.57
CA ASP A 106 1.82 -4.44 17.60
C ASP A 106 1.89 -5.93 17.85
N VAL A 107 2.95 -6.60 17.37
CA VAL A 107 3.27 -7.95 17.83
C VAL A 107 3.84 -7.83 19.26
N ARG A 108 2.98 -7.56 20.24
CA ARG A 108 3.29 -7.92 21.63
C ARG A 108 2.93 -9.37 21.81
N SER A 109 3.87 -10.26 21.49
CA SER A 109 3.84 -11.64 21.97
C SER A 109 3.92 -11.63 23.50
N ARG A 110 2.78 -11.50 24.17
CA ARG A 110 2.65 -11.85 25.58
C ARG A 110 2.32 -13.33 25.66
N ARG A 111 3.35 -14.16 25.52
CA ARG A 111 3.34 -15.51 26.10
C ARG A 111 4.48 -15.61 27.11
N SER A 112 4.23 -15.13 28.31
CA SER A 112 4.85 -15.73 29.49
C SER A 112 3.73 -16.41 30.26
N CYS A 113 3.56 -17.71 30.02
CA CYS A 113 2.82 -18.56 30.92
C CYS A 113 3.82 -18.97 32.01
N THR A 114 3.84 -18.28 33.14
CA THR A 114 4.49 -18.81 34.34
C THR A 114 3.65 -19.97 34.85
N LYS A 115 4.10 -21.20 34.58
CA LYS A 115 3.58 -22.39 35.24
C LYS A 115 4.09 -22.39 36.68
N THR A 116 3.32 -21.83 37.60
CA THR A 116 3.50 -22.14 39.03
C THR A 116 2.98 -23.55 39.26
N ALA A 117 3.89 -24.52 39.39
CA ALA A 117 3.54 -25.85 39.88
C ALA A 117 3.29 -25.75 41.40
N ARG A 118 2.08 -26.08 41.85
CA ARG A 118 1.83 -26.46 43.25
C ARG A 118 2.38 -27.88 43.45
N GLN A 119 3.30 -28.07 44.39
CA GLN A 119 3.59 -29.40 44.96
C GLN A 119 2.74 -29.58 46.22
N PRO A 120 2.05 -30.71 46.40
CA PRO A 120 1.59 -31.16 47.70
C PRO A 120 2.51 -32.28 48.24
N ALA A 121 2.98 -32.09 49.47
CA ALA A 121 3.11 -33.06 50.56
C ALA A 121 3.90 -32.38 51.69
#